data_AF-A0A134BQI1-F1
#
_entry.id   AF-A0A134BQI1-F1
#
_cell.length_a   1.000
_cell.length_b   1.000
_cell.length_c   1.000
_cell.angle_alpha   90.00
_cell.angle_beta   90.00
_cell.angle_gamma   90.00
#
_symmetry.space_group_name_H-M   'P 1'
#
loop_
_entity.id
_entity.type
_entity.pdbx_description
1 polymer ?
#
loop_
_entity_poly.entity_id
_entity_poly.type
_entity_poly.pdbx_seq_one_letter_code
_entity_poly.pdbx_strand_id
1 'polypeptide(L)'
;MRSLSPTYEIWYQESGLNGLYKQIERCGRVCYKSEGNRTESSAKPFVERMIKSQHTAMLEHGSVYMTMSRQQAEKYILNKFSKCNCEAEQAFITTNLRVLAENGWMDDLAYMVEPTDKHEKRITVHFTTQISITREFNRHRANSMAEQSTRYCNYTKDKFGSEITVNTPHWVKQQVSDDINNTLLSADFKQLCSQVSSEEAIENWTLLDSWLFANLASEFAYMNLIRLGCKPQDARAVLPLDTNTELIHTAFTSDWKHFFNLRALGTTGAPHPDAQQLAQPLYEEFIKLGLI
;
A
#
# COMPACT_ATOMS: atom_id res chain seq x y z
N MET A 1 18.95 7.87 9.69
CA MET A 1 18.18 6.73 9.17
C MET A 1 17.63 5.90 10.31
N ARG A 2 16.43 5.35 10.12
CA ARG A 2 15.84 4.34 11.01
C ARG A 2 15.28 3.17 10.22
N SER A 3 15.03 2.06 10.89
CA SER A 3 14.35 0.90 10.33
C SER A 3 13.01 0.61 10.99
N LEU A 4 12.05 0.17 10.18
CA LEU A 4 10.75 -0.34 10.61
C LEU A 4 10.59 -1.82 10.28
N SER A 5 9.93 -2.55 11.17
CA SER A 5 9.42 -3.88 10.82
C SER A 5 8.24 -3.74 9.84
N PRO A 6 8.16 -4.58 8.80
CA PRO A 6 7.02 -4.58 7.91
C PRO A 6 5.76 -5.02 8.66
N THR A 7 4.64 -4.36 8.40
CA THR A 7 3.34 -4.63 9.05
C THR A 7 2.19 -4.53 8.06
N TYR A 8 1.02 -5.00 8.48
CA TYR A 8 -0.23 -4.81 7.76
C TYR A 8 -1.37 -4.46 8.72
N GLU A 9 -2.41 -3.82 8.20
CA GLU A 9 -3.67 -3.54 8.90
C GLU A 9 -4.85 -3.77 7.93
N ILE A 10 -5.84 -4.56 8.34
CA ILE A 10 -7.09 -4.70 7.60
C ILE A 10 -7.96 -3.48 7.89
N TRP A 11 -8.33 -2.74 6.84
CA TRP A 11 -9.16 -1.54 6.96
C TRP A 11 -10.62 -1.85 6.61
N TYR A 12 -11.48 -1.68 7.60
CA TYR A 12 -12.93 -1.77 7.42
C TYR A 12 -13.51 -0.43 7.01
N GLN A 13 -14.29 -0.44 5.94
CA GLN A 13 -15.08 0.71 5.52
C GLN A 13 -16.31 0.83 6.43
N GLU A 14 -16.53 2.02 6.98
CA GLU A 14 -17.76 2.34 7.73
C GLU A 14 -18.99 2.29 6.80
N SER A 15 -20.16 2.02 7.39
CA SER A 15 -21.45 1.99 6.70
C SER A 15 -21.85 3.35 6.11
N GLY A 16 -22.72 3.31 5.10
CA GLY A 16 -23.29 4.52 4.49
C GLY A 16 -22.32 5.37 3.66
N LEU A 17 -22.85 6.45 3.08
CA LEU A 17 -22.14 7.30 2.11
C LEU A 17 -20.96 8.04 2.75
N ASN A 18 -21.11 8.45 4.01
CA ASN A 18 -20.04 9.11 4.74
C ASN A 18 -18.88 8.13 5.00
N GLY A 19 -19.17 6.88 5.35
CA GLY A 19 -18.16 5.85 5.56
C GLY A 19 -17.38 5.53 4.29
N LEU A 20 -18.07 5.44 3.15
CA LEU A 20 -17.46 5.35 1.82
C LEU A 20 -16.47 6.48 1.57
N TYR A 21 -16.88 7.73 1.82
CA TYR A 21 -16.01 8.89 1.58
C TYR A 21 -14.81 8.95 2.53
N LYS A 22 -15.01 8.62 3.81
CA LYS A 22 -13.92 8.52 4.79
C LYS A 22 -12.89 7.48 4.38
N GLN A 23 -13.33 6.33 3.86
CA GLN A 23 -12.43 5.28 3.39
C GLN A 23 -11.57 5.78 2.21
N ILE A 24 -12.18 6.42 1.23
CA ILE A 24 -11.45 7.00 0.07
C ILE A 24 -10.45 8.06 0.54
N GLU A 25 -10.86 8.95 1.44
CA GLU A 25 -9.97 9.97 2.00
C GLU A 25 -8.81 9.33 2.77
N ARG A 26 -9.08 8.33 3.61
CA ARG A 26 -8.07 7.59 4.38
C ARG A 26 -7.01 7.04 3.43
N CYS A 27 -7.43 6.35 2.35
CA CYS A 27 -6.53 5.78 1.35
C CYS A 27 -5.75 6.87 0.59
N GLY A 28 -6.44 7.89 0.09
CA GLY A 28 -5.81 8.95 -0.71
C GLY A 28 -4.81 9.80 0.06
N ARG A 29 -4.95 9.92 1.38
CA ARG A 29 -4.02 10.70 2.21
C ARG A 29 -2.71 9.99 2.52
N VAL A 30 -2.68 8.65 2.47
CA VAL A 30 -1.45 7.84 2.57
C VAL A 30 -0.47 8.20 1.45
N CYS A 31 -0.96 8.37 0.22
CA CYS A 31 -0.15 8.70 -0.95
C CYS A 31 0.75 9.94 -0.76
N TYR A 32 0.32 10.90 0.06
CA TYR A 32 0.98 12.20 0.25
C TYR A 32 1.56 12.40 1.66
N LYS A 33 1.48 11.38 2.52
CA LYS A 33 1.77 11.50 3.95
C LYS A 33 1.06 12.71 4.57
N SER A 34 -0.27 12.73 4.44
CA SER A 34 -1.16 13.84 4.85
C SER A 34 -2.35 13.37 5.71
N GLU A 35 -2.21 12.22 6.35
CA GLU A 35 -3.23 11.54 7.16
C GLU A 35 -3.67 12.40 8.35
N GLY A 36 -2.80 13.29 8.84
CA GLY A 36 -3.09 14.24 9.93
C GLY A 36 -4.03 15.39 9.54
N ASN A 37 -4.33 15.57 8.25
CA ASN A 37 -5.25 16.61 7.77
C ASN A 37 -6.72 16.15 7.75
N ARG A 38 -7.03 14.96 8.29
CA ARG A 38 -8.40 14.46 8.38
C ARG A 38 -9.17 15.19 9.47
N THR A 39 -10.42 15.51 9.15
CA THR A 39 -11.41 16.10 10.06
C THR A 39 -12.74 15.39 9.84
N GLU A 40 -13.73 15.64 10.69
CA GLU A 40 -15.07 15.03 10.54
C GLU A 40 -15.75 15.40 9.21
N SER A 41 -15.42 16.55 8.63
CA SER A 41 -16.06 17.09 7.42
C SER A 41 -15.19 17.08 6.17
N SER A 42 -13.94 16.60 6.24
CA SER A 42 -13.00 16.68 5.10
C SER A 42 -13.25 15.66 4.00
N ALA A 43 -13.89 14.53 4.32
CA ALA A 43 -14.04 13.39 3.42
C ALA A 43 -14.87 13.72 2.16
N LYS A 44 -16.05 14.34 2.33
CA LYS A 44 -16.92 14.70 1.20
C LYS A 44 -16.25 15.68 0.22
N PRO A 45 -15.72 16.83 0.67
CA PRO A 45 -14.98 17.74 -0.22
C PRO A 45 -13.75 17.10 -0.87
N PHE A 46 -13.10 16.15 -0.18
CA PHE A 46 -11.97 15.41 -0.73
C PHE A 46 -12.38 14.56 -1.94
N VAL A 47 -13.45 13.77 -1.79
CA VAL A 47 -13.99 12.89 -2.84
C VAL A 47 -14.60 13.69 -3.99
N GLU A 48 -15.43 14.69 -3.70
CA GLU A 48 -16.09 15.51 -4.73
C GLU A 48 -15.08 16.25 -5.60
N ARG A 49 -13.97 16.73 -5.01
CA ARG A 49 -12.88 17.32 -5.78
C ARG A 49 -12.24 16.33 -6.75
N MET A 50 -12.04 15.07 -6.33
CA MET A 50 -11.47 14.02 -7.19
C MET A 50 -12.40 13.67 -8.35
N ILE A 51 -13.71 13.59 -8.09
CA ILE A 51 -14.72 13.38 -9.13
C ILE A 51 -14.68 14.55 -10.12
N LYS A 52 -14.75 15.79 -9.61
CA LYS A 52 -14.72 17.02 -10.44
C LYS A 52 -13.45 17.14 -11.28
N SER A 53 -12.30 16.77 -10.74
CA SER A 53 -11.02 16.81 -11.46
C SER A 53 -10.75 15.57 -12.30
N GLN A 54 -11.66 14.58 -12.32
CA GLN A 54 -11.46 13.29 -12.97
C GLN A 54 -10.19 12.55 -12.50
N HIS A 55 -9.75 12.81 -11.27
CA HIS A 55 -8.62 12.11 -10.63
C HIS A 55 -9.16 10.91 -9.83
N THR A 56 -9.70 9.93 -10.54
CA THR A 56 -10.60 8.92 -9.98
C THR A 56 -9.90 7.71 -9.34
N ALA A 57 -8.57 7.60 -9.43
CA ALA A 57 -7.83 6.43 -8.93
C ALA A 57 -8.14 6.08 -7.46
N MET A 58 -8.25 7.09 -6.58
CA MET A 58 -8.54 6.82 -5.17
C MET A 58 -9.99 6.39 -4.91
N LEU A 59 -10.91 6.68 -5.84
CA LEU A 59 -12.31 6.26 -5.73
C LEU A 59 -12.48 4.74 -5.81
N GLU A 60 -11.47 4.02 -6.32
CA GLU A 60 -11.47 2.57 -6.38
C GLU A 60 -11.45 1.89 -4.99
N HIS A 61 -10.94 2.60 -3.97
CA HIS A 61 -10.86 2.10 -2.60
C HIS A 61 -12.17 2.27 -1.82
N GLY A 62 -13.15 2.98 -2.38
CA GLY A 62 -14.50 3.05 -1.83
C GLY A 62 -15.38 1.95 -2.42
N SER A 63 -15.68 0.92 -1.63
CA SER A 63 -16.54 -0.19 -2.03
C SER A 63 -18.01 0.22 -1.96
N VAL A 64 -18.76 -0.02 -3.03
CA VAL A 64 -20.19 0.28 -3.10
C VAL A 64 -20.96 -1.02 -3.23
N TYR A 65 -21.88 -1.26 -2.30
CA TYR A 65 -22.77 -2.41 -2.29
C TYR A 65 -24.18 -1.92 -2.60
N MET A 66 -24.85 -2.51 -3.59
CA MET A 66 -26.19 -2.10 -4.01
C MET A 66 -27.10 -3.32 -4.22
N THR A 67 -28.38 -3.15 -3.93
CA THR A 67 -29.42 -4.11 -4.32
C THR A 67 -30.45 -3.39 -5.19
N MET A 68 -30.68 -3.92 -6.39
CA MET A 68 -31.66 -3.38 -7.34
C MET A 68 -32.26 -4.50 -8.18
N SER A 69 -33.20 -4.18 -9.07
CA SER A 69 -33.76 -5.18 -9.98
C SER A 69 -32.69 -5.66 -10.96
N ARG A 70 -32.81 -6.91 -11.42
CA ARG A 70 -31.86 -7.50 -12.37
C ARG A 70 -31.76 -6.68 -13.67
N GLN A 71 -32.88 -6.14 -14.14
CA GLN A 71 -32.93 -5.28 -15.32
C GLN A 71 -32.10 -3.99 -15.12
N GLN A 72 -32.18 -3.35 -13.95
CA GLN A 72 -31.39 -2.15 -13.65
C GLN A 72 -29.89 -2.48 -13.51
N ALA A 73 -29.58 -3.69 -13.07
CA ALA A 73 -28.23 -4.15 -12.82
C ALA A 73 -27.43 -4.56 -14.07
N GLU A 74 -28.06 -4.64 -15.26
CA GLU A 74 -27.41 -5.11 -16.50
C GLU A 74 -26.07 -4.40 -16.78
N LYS A 75 -26.01 -3.08 -16.55
CA LYS A 75 -24.80 -2.27 -16.73
C LYS A 75 -23.66 -2.66 -15.77
N TYR A 76 -23.99 -3.14 -14.56
CA TYR A 76 -23.02 -3.63 -13.59
C TYR A 76 -22.60 -5.07 -13.89
N ILE A 77 -23.53 -5.92 -14.36
CA ILE A 77 -23.25 -7.31 -14.76
C ILE A 77 -22.20 -7.35 -15.88
N LEU A 78 -22.26 -6.40 -16.81
CA LEU A 78 -21.33 -6.29 -17.93
C LEU A 78 -20.03 -5.53 -17.58
N ASN A 79 -19.94 -4.94 -16.38
CA ASN A 79 -18.78 -4.15 -15.97
C ASN A 79 -17.70 -5.02 -15.33
N LYS A 80 -16.50 -5.01 -15.90
CA LYS A 80 -15.36 -5.82 -15.45
C LYS A 80 -14.84 -5.51 -14.03
N PHE A 81 -15.22 -4.38 -13.44
CA PHE A 81 -14.83 -3.97 -12.10
C PHE A 81 -15.95 -4.18 -11.06
N SER A 82 -17.06 -4.79 -11.48
CA SER A 82 -18.20 -5.11 -10.63
C SER A 82 -18.39 -6.62 -10.55
N LYS A 83 -18.93 -7.08 -9.42
CA LYS A 83 -19.39 -8.45 -9.21
C LYS A 83 -20.87 -8.40 -8.89
N CYS A 84 -21.66 -9.21 -9.58
CA CYS A 84 -23.11 -9.23 -9.43
C CYS A 84 -23.57 -10.67 -9.18
N ASN A 85 -24.19 -10.91 -8.04
CA ASN A 85 -24.91 -12.15 -7.76
C ASN A 85 -26.40 -11.90 -8.03
N CYS A 86 -27.04 -12.73 -8.84
CA CYS A 86 -28.45 -12.56 -9.22
C CYS A 86 -29.29 -13.70 -8.65
N GLU A 87 -30.39 -13.35 -7.97
CA GLU A 87 -31.39 -14.31 -7.51
C GLU A 87 -32.77 -13.84 -7.93
N ALA A 88 -33.46 -14.68 -8.73
CA ALA A 88 -34.73 -14.31 -9.37
C ALA A 88 -34.62 -12.93 -10.08
N GLU A 89 -35.41 -11.95 -9.63
CA GLU A 89 -35.49 -10.59 -10.19
C GLU A 89 -34.59 -9.57 -9.46
N GLN A 90 -33.80 -9.99 -8.49
CA GLN A 90 -32.89 -9.12 -7.73
C GLN A 90 -31.43 -9.37 -8.09
N ALA A 91 -30.64 -8.30 -8.08
CA ALA A 91 -29.19 -8.34 -8.22
C ALA A 91 -28.51 -7.68 -7.02
N PHE A 92 -27.52 -8.37 -6.48
CA PHE A 92 -26.64 -7.95 -5.39
C PHE A 92 -25.29 -7.57 -5.99
N ILE A 93 -25.03 -6.28 -6.03
CA ILE A 93 -23.91 -5.69 -6.78
C ILE A 93 -22.86 -5.24 -5.78
N THR A 94 -21.62 -5.67 -6.01
CA THR A 94 -20.43 -5.06 -5.40
C THR A 94 -19.60 -4.40 -6.47
N THR A 95 -19.31 -3.12 -6.28
CA THR A 95 -18.49 -2.31 -7.19
C THR A 95 -17.65 -1.31 -6.40
N ASN A 96 -17.13 -0.27 -7.04
CA ASN A 96 -16.43 0.83 -6.38
C ASN A 96 -16.90 2.19 -6.92
N LEU A 97 -16.61 3.26 -6.17
CA LEU A 97 -17.10 4.60 -6.51
C LEU A 97 -16.53 5.13 -7.85
N ARG A 98 -15.36 4.68 -8.29
CA ARG A 98 -14.81 5.03 -9.62
C ARG A 98 -15.73 4.58 -10.74
N VAL A 99 -16.29 3.37 -10.65
CA VAL A 99 -17.23 2.85 -11.66
C VAL A 99 -18.43 3.78 -11.80
N LEU A 100 -19.03 4.20 -10.68
CA LEU A 100 -20.18 5.11 -10.71
C LEU A 100 -19.78 6.48 -11.27
N ALA A 101 -18.67 7.04 -10.80
CA ALA A 101 -18.23 8.38 -11.19
C ALA A 101 -17.88 8.48 -12.69
N GLU A 102 -17.13 7.50 -13.23
CA GLU A 102 -16.68 7.54 -14.63
C GLU A 102 -17.79 7.26 -15.63
N ASN A 103 -18.84 6.52 -15.23
CA ASN A 103 -19.97 6.22 -16.10
C ASN A 103 -21.18 7.15 -15.91
N GLY A 104 -21.07 8.14 -15.01
CA GLY A 104 -22.19 9.04 -14.70
C GLY A 104 -23.36 8.34 -13.99
N TRP A 105 -23.08 7.28 -13.22
CA TRP A 105 -24.09 6.49 -12.49
C TRP A 105 -24.17 6.86 -11.00
N MET A 106 -23.82 8.10 -10.66
CA MET A 106 -23.79 8.55 -9.26
C MET A 106 -25.18 8.52 -8.59
N ASP A 107 -26.26 8.68 -9.37
CA ASP A 107 -27.64 8.58 -8.86
C ASP A 107 -27.97 7.18 -8.31
N ASP A 108 -27.25 6.14 -8.75
CA ASP A 108 -27.44 4.79 -8.25
C ASP A 108 -27.00 4.61 -6.79
N LEU A 109 -26.27 5.58 -6.21
CA LEU A 109 -25.98 5.57 -4.77
C LEU A 109 -27.26 5.55 -3.91
N ALA A 110 -28.42 5.90 -4.48
CA ALA A 110 -29.73 5.73 -3.85
C ALA A 110 -30.09 4.25 -3.56
N TYR A 111 -29.48 3.29 -4.27
CA TYR A 111 -29.66 1.85 -4.07
C TYR A 111 -28.61 1.23 -3.13
N MET A 112 -27.76 2.05 -2.52
CA MET A 112 -26.69 1.56 -1.66
C MET A 112 -27.27 0.91 -0.40
N VAL A 113 -26.75 -0.27 -0.07
CA VAL A 113 -27.14 -1.06 1.09
C VAL A 113 -25.91 -1.50 1.87
N GLU A 114 -26.11 -1.94 3.11
CA GLU A 114 -25.07 -2.69 3.81
C GLU A 114 -24.87 -4.07 3.16
N PRO A 115 -23.63 -4.57 3.08
CA PRO A 115 -23.35 -5.85 2.44
C PRO A 115 -23.98 -7.01 3.22
N THR A 116 -24.50 -7.97 2.46
CA THR A 116 -25.02 -9.25 2.95
C THR A 116 -24.17 -10.39 2.40
N ASP A 117 -24.44 -11.64 2.80
CA ASP A 117 -23.73 -12.81 2.26
C ASP A 117 -23.97 -13.03 0.76
N LYS A 118 -24.95 -12.34 0.17
CA LYS A 118 -25.20 -12.33 -1.28
C LYS A 118 -24.29 -11.36 -2.04
N HIS A 119 -23.62 -10.46 -1.34
CA HIS A 119 -22.66 -9.53 -1.96
C HIS A 119 -21.25 -10.13 -1.92
N GLU A 120 -20.53 -10.08 -3.04
CA GLU A 120 -19.12 -10.41 -3.04
C GLU A 120 -18.37 -9.37 -2.18
N LYS A 121 -17.57 -9.80 -1.21
CA LYS A 121 -16.88 -8.86 -0.29
C LYS A 121 -15.63 -8.27 -0.95
N ARG A 122 -15.40 -6.96 -0.74
CA ARG A 122 -14.14 -6.28 -1.05
C ARG A 122 -13.43 -5.86 0.22
N ILE A 123 -12.18 -6.29 0.37
CA ILE A 123 -11.36 -6.05 1.56
C ILE A 123 -10.20 -5.13 1.20
N THR A 124 -9.96 -4.14 2.06
CA THR A 124 -8.81 -3.23 1.96
C THR A 124 -7.78 -3.60 3.01
N VAL A 125 -6.52 -3.74 2.60
CA VAL A 125 -5.39 -3.94 3.49
C VAL A 125 -4.38 -2.83 3.24
N HIS A 126 -3.93 -2.21 4.33
CA HIS A 126 -2.79 -1.29 4.34
C HIS A 126 -1.54 -2.05 4.74
N PHE A 127 -0.50 -1.94 3.95
CA PHE A 127 0.82 -2.51 4.21
C PHE A 127 1.80 -1.37 4.48
N THR A 128 2.64 -1.55 5.50
CA THR A 128 3.88 -0.79 5.69
C THR A 128 5.03 -1.74 5.38
N THR A 129 5.75 -1.48 4.29
CA THR A 129 6.79 -2.38 3.79
C THR A 129 7.71 -1.66 2.82
N GLN A 130 8.68 -2.37 2.24
CA GLN A 130 9.67 -1.81 1.33
C GLN A 130 9.16 -1.69 -0.12
N ILE A 131 9.74 -0.74 -0.87
CA ILE A 131 9.45 -0.49 -2.29
C ILE A 131 9.62 -1.76 -3.15
N SER A 132 10.61 -2.60 -2.88
CA SER A 132 10.79 -3.87 -3.62
C SER A 132 9.57 -4.78 -3.50
N ILE A 133 8.95 -4.86 -2.31
CA ILE A 133 7.79 -5.74 -2.06
C ILE A 133 6.51 -5.12 -2.61
N THR A 134 6.33 -3.80 -2.52
CA THR A 134 5.19 -3.15 -3.18
C THR A 134 5.24 -3.31 -4.69
N ARG A 135 6.42 -3.32 -5.32
CA ARG A 135 6.54 -3.62 -6.76
C ARG A 135 6.04 -5.02 -7.10
N GLU A 136 6.27 -6.00 -6.23
CA GLU A 136 5.70 -7.33 -6.38
C GLU A 136 4.18 -7.34 -6.20
N PHE A 137 3.65 -6.59 -5.23
CA PHE A 137 2.22 -6.53 -4.97
C PHE A 137 1.46 -5.79 -6.09
N ASN A 138 2.05 -4.74 -6.66
CA ASN A 138 1.53 -4.03 -7.84
C ASN A 138 1.41 -4.92 -9.09
N ARG A 139 1.96 -6.14 -9.10
CA ARG A 139 1.76 -7.10 -10.20
C ARG A 139 0.36 -7.74 -10.20
N HIS A 140 -0.41 -7.57 -9.13
CA HIS A 140 -1.81 -7.99 -9.04
C HIS A 140 -2.74 -6.97 -9.73
N ARG A 141 -2.56 -6.84 -11.05
CA ARG A 141 -3.11 -5.77 -11.90
C ARG A 141 -4.64 -5.59 -11.88
N ALA A 142 -5.39 -6.62 -11.50
CA ALA A 142 -6.84 -6.55 -11.43
C ALA A 142 -7.34 -5.81 -10.18
N ASN A 143 -6.47 -5.62 -9.19
CA ASN A 143 -6.79 -5.06 -7.90
C ASN A 143 -6.52 -3.55 -7.86
N SER A 144 -7.11 -2.88 -6.88
CA SER A 144 -6.95 -1.44 -6.66
C SER A 144 -5.76 -1.18 -5.74
N MET A 145 -4.84 -0.32 -6.18
CA MET A 145 -3.59 -0.03 -5.50
C MET A 145 -3.42 1.48 -5.31
N ALA A 146 -3.09 1.91 -4.08
CA ALA A 146 -2.65 3.27 -3.79
C ALA A 146 -1.36 3.23 -2.97
N GLU A 147 -0.30 3.84 -3.47
CA GLU A 147 1.03 3.76 -2.86
C GLU A 147 1.52 5.14 -2.42
N GLN A 148 2.27 5.17 -1.31
CA GLN A 148 2.98 6.36 -0.85
C GLN A 148 3.95 6.85 -1.94
N SER A 149 3.82 8.13 -2.29
CA SER A 149 4.55 8.68 -3.42
C SER A 149 5.95 9.13 -3.04
N THR A 150 6.97 8.42 -3.51
CA THR A 150 8.36 8.93 -3.41
C THR A 150 8.64 10.15 -4.30
N ARG A 151 7.67 10.59 -5.12
CA ARG A 151 7.74 11.86 -5.88
C ARG A 151 7.38 13.07 -5.02
N TYR A 152 6.37 12.91 -4.16
CA TYR A 152 5.81 13.99 -3.35
C TYR A 152 6.28 13.95 -1.89
N CYS A 153 6.88 12.85 -1.46
CA CYS A 153 7.51 12.71 -0.15
C CYS A 153 8.93 13.28 -0.17
N ASN A 154 9.16 14.32 0.63
CA ASN A 154 10.48 14.86 0.89
C ASN A 154 10.95 14.36 2.27
N TYR A 155 11.90 13.44 2.30
CA TYR A 155 12.39 12.81 3.53
C TYR A 155 13.19 13.77 4.43
N THR A 156 13.56 14.98 3.97
CA THR A 156 14.16 16.02 4.82
C THR A 156 13.16 16.77 5.70
N LYS A 157 11.87 16.42 5.64
CA LYS A 157 10.81 17.09 6.40
C LYS A 157 10.54 16.36 7.72
N ASP A 158 10.20 17.12 8.75
CA ASP A 158 9.96 16.59 10.10
C ASP A 158 8.92 15.46 10.17
N LYS A 159 7.92 15.48 9.26
CA LYS A 159 6.93 14.40 9.17
C LYS A 159 7.51 13.03 8.77
N PHE A 160 8.75 13.00 8.31
CA PHE A 160 9.55 11.79 8.04
C PHE A 160 10.70 11.61 9.05
N GLY A 161 10.78 12.44 10.09
CA GLY A 161 11.92 12.45 11.03
C GLY A 161 13.17 13.12 10.47
N SER A 162 13.07 13.78 9.31
CA SER A 162 14.22 14.36 8.59
C SER A 162 15.30 13.32 8.24
N GLU A 163 14.87 12.08 8.03
CA GLU A 163 15.71 10.92 7.71
C GLU A 163 14.99 9.97 6.74
N ILE A 164 15.76 9.11 6.07
CA ILE A 164 15.18 7.99 5.32
C ILE A 164 14.82 6.88 6.30
N THR A 165 13.66 6.27 6.08
CA THR A 165 13.21 5.09 6.81
C THR A 165 13.29 3.90 5.86
N VAL A 166 13.85 2.79 6.34
CA VAL A 166 13.96 1.52 5.59
C VAL A 166 13.17 0.42 6.28
N ASN A 167 12.91 -0.70 5.60
CA ASN A 167 12.49 -1.93 6.26
C ASN A 167 13.64 -2.92 6.26
N THR A 168 13.88 -3.56 7.41
CA THR A 168 14.95 -4.56 7.51
C THR A 168 14.58 -5.83 6.70
N PRO A 169 15.38 -6.22 5.70
CA PRO A 169 15.20 -7.48 4.98
C PRO A 169 15.34 -8.70 5.90
N HIS A 170 14.70 -9.83 5.55
CA HIS A 170 14.70 -11.03 6.38
C HIS A 170 16.12 -11.53 6.72
N TRP A 171 17.07 -11.41 5.79
CA TRP A 171 18.43 -11.92 5.95
C TRP A 171 19.29 -11.01 6.82
N VAL A 172 18.96 -9.72 6.89
CA VAL A 172 19.59 -8.78 7.84
C VAL A 172 19.10 -9.09 9.25
N LYS A 173 17.79 -9.34 9.43
CA LYS A 173 17.22 -9.73 10.74
C LYS A 173 17.88 -10.98 11.31
N GLN A 174 18.35 -11.89 10.46
CA GLN A 174 19.04 -13.12 10.88
C GLN A 174 20.48 -12.87 11.37
N GLN A 175 21.06 -11.70 11.08
CA GLN A 175 22.46 -11.36 11.40
C GLN A 175 22.60 -10.44 12.60
N VAL A 176 21.52 -9.83 13.07
CA VAL A 176 21.56 -8.87 14.18
C VAL A 176 20.87 -9.48 15.39
N SER A 177 21.60 -9.59 16.50
CA SER A 177 21.08 -10.09 17.79
C SER A 177 20.26 -9.04 18.55
N ASP A 178 20.57 -7.76 18.32
CA ASP A 178 19.97 -6.59 18.99
C ASP A 178 19.03 -5.82 18.05
N ASP A 179 18.41 -4.74 18.55
CA ASP A 179 17.60 -3.84 17.74
C ASP A 179 18.45 -3.24 16.60
N ILE A 180 18.04 -3.50 15.35
CA ILE A 180 18.66 -2.95 14.14
C ILE A 180 18.82 -1.42 14.17
N ASN A 181 17.93 -0.71 14.88
CA ASN A 181 18.05 0.74 15.03
C ASN A 181 19.28 1.13 15.86
N ASN A 182 19.66 0.35 16.87
CA ASN A 182 20.89 0.59 17.61
C ASN A 182 22.13 0.41 16.72
N THR A 183 22.11 -0.60 15.85
CA THR A 183 23.16 -0.82 14.84
C THR A 183 23.24 0.33 13.84
N LEU A 184 22.10 0.82 13.35
CA LEU A 184 22.06 1.97 12.44
C LEU A 184 22.58 3.26 13.11
N LEU A 185 22.26 3.46 14.39
CA LEU A 185 22.71 4.62 15.16
C LEU A 185 24.21 4.58 15.46
N SER A 186 24.78 3.39 15.68
CA SER A 186 26.21 3.21 15.98
C SER A 186 27.09 3.10 14.73
N ALA A 187 26.50 2.93 13.54
CA ALA A 187 27.24 2.78 12.30
C ALA A 187 28.04 4.04 11.95
N ASP A 188 29.36 3.89 11.82
CA ASP A 188 30.23 4.97 11.35
C ASP A 188 30.32 4.97 9.83
N PHE A 189 29.46 5.78 9.20
CA PHE A 189 29.45 5.93 7.75
C PHE A 189 30.80 6.42 7.19
N LYS A 190 31.55 7.26 7.91
CA LYS A 190 32.85 7.75 7.43
C LYS A 190 33.89 6.64 7.44
N GLN A 191 33.86 5.79 8.47
CA GLN A 191 34.70 4.60 8.52
C GLN A 191 34.38 3.66 7.35
N LEU A 192 33.11 3.37 7.10
CA LEU A 192 32.69 2.54 5.96
C LEU A 192 33.18 3.14 4.63
N CYS A 193 33.04 4.46 4.43
CA CYS A 193 33.58 5.12 3.23
C CYS A 193 35.11 4.96 3.09
N SER A 194 35.86 5.04 4.19
CA SER A 194 37.32 4.87 4.15
C SER A 194 37.72 3.44 3.76
N GLN A 195 36.96 2.45 4.24
CA GLN A 195 37.20 1.03 3.97
C GLN A 195 36.96 0.66 2.51
N VAL A 196 36.04 1.33 1.80
CA VAL A 196 35.78 1.11 0.36
C VAL A 196 37.03 1.33 -0.50
N SER A 197 38.03 2.08 -0.02
CA SER A 197 39.29 2.30 -0.75
C SER A 197 40.32 1.16 -0.59
N SER A 198 40.05 0.17 0.27
CA SER A 198 40.95 -0.94 0.58
C SER A 198 40.28 -2.28 0.23
N GLU A 199 40.87 -3.01 -0.71
CA GLU A 199 40.39 -4.35 -1.10
C GLU A 199 40.37 -5.31 0.10
N GLU A 200 41.42 -5.31 0.92
CA GLU A 200 41.50 -6.12 2.14
C GLU A 200 40.38 -5.79 3.14
N ALA A 201 39.99 -4.52 3.26
CA ALA A 201 38.89 -4.14 4.16
C ALA A 201 37.53 -4.63 3.64
N ILE A 202 37.31 -4.56 2.32
CA ILE A 202 36.08 -5.05 1.68
C ILE A 202 35.97 -6.56 1.75
N GLU A 203 37.07 -7.31 1.63
CA GLU A 203 37.06 -8.77 1.79
C GLU A 203 36.56 -9.22 3.18
N ASN A 204 36.70 -8.35 4.18
CA ASN A 204 36.22 -8.59 5.54
C ASN A 204 34.79 -8.09 5.79
N TRP A 205 34.11 -7.48 4.81
CA TRP A 205 32.74 -7.01 4.97
C TRP A 205 31.76 -8.17 5.06
N THR A 206 30.84 -8.06 6.01
CA THR A 206 29.68 -8.93 6.12
C THR A 206 28.56 -8.46 5.17
N LEU A 207 27.52 -9.30 5.04
CA LEU A 207 26.29 -8.90 4.35
C LEU A 207 25.65 -7.67 5.04
N LEU A 208 25.71 -7.60 6.38
CA LEU A 208 25.25 -6.45 7.15
C LEU A 208 26.05 -5.18 6.82
N ASP A 209 27.38 -5.24 6.75
CA ASP A 209 28.22 -4.08 6.42
C ASP A 209 27.88 -3.53 5.03
N SER A 210 27.71 -4.42 4.06
CA SER A 210 27.32 -4.07 2.69
C SER A 210 25.95 -3.39 2.65
N TRP A 211 24.98 -3.90 3.42
CA TRP A 211 23.65 -3.32 3.55
C TRP A 211 23.66 -1.94 4.22
N LEU A 212 24.38 -1.81 5.34
CA LEU A 212 24.55 -0.56 6.08
C LEU A 212 25.18 0.51 5.19
N PHE A 213 26.27 0.17 4.49
CA PHE A 213 26.95 1.10 3.59
C PHE A 213 26.00 1.61 2.50
N ALA A 214 25.31 0.71 1.79
CA ALA A 214 24.40 1.09 0.71
C ALA A 214 23.29 2.04 1.18
N ASN A 215 22.71 1.75 2.35
CA ASN A 215 21.64 2.54 2.93
C ASN A 215 22.14 3.91 3.44
N LEU A 216 23.23 3.94 4.20
CA LEU A 216 23.82 5.18 4.70
C LEU A 216 24.32 6.09 3.56
N ALA A 217 24.92 5.50 2.52
CA ALA A 217 25.33 6.22 1.32
C ALA A 217 24.13 6.82 0.59
N SER A 218 23.03 6.07 0.48
CA SER A 218 21.79 6.55 -0.13
C SER A 218 21.15 7.68 0.67
N GLU A 219 21.15 7.59 2.00
CA GLU A 219 20.67 8.67 2.86
C GLU A 219 21.51 9.92 2.71
N PHE A 220 22.83 9.80 2.85
CA PHE A 220 23.75 10.92 2.64
C PHE A 220 23.53 11.57 1.27
N ALA A 221 23.46 10.76 0.20
CA ALA A 221 23.27 11.25 -1.16
C ALA A 221 21.93 11.96 -1.31
N TYR A 222 20.82 11.37 -0.86
CA TYR A 222 19.49 11.97 -0.94
C TYR A 222 19.46 13.32 -0.22
N MET A 223 19.90 13.37 1.04
CA MET A 223 19.89 14.59 1.84
C MET A 223 20.77 15.68 1.20
N ASN A 224 21.95 15.30 0.69
CA ASN A 224 22.84 16.23 0.03
C ASN A 224 22.27 16.75 -1.30
N LEU A 225 21.59 15.91 -2.09
CA LEU A 225 20.91 16.35 -3.31
C LEU A 225 19.84 17.40 -3.00
N ILE A 226 19.00 17.18 -1.99
CA ILE A 226 17.99 18.15 -1.58
C ILE A 226 18.64 19.45 -1.11
N ARG A 227 19.71 19.36 -0.31
CA ARG A 227 20.50 20.52 0.15
C ARG A 227 21.08 21.34 -1.01
N LEU A 228 21.47 20.69 -2.10
CA LEU A 228 21.97 21.32 -3.33
C LEU A 228 20.85 21.86 -4.24
N GLY A 229 19.59 21.80 -3.83
CA GLY A 229 18.45 22.33 -4.57
C GLY A 229 17.78 21.33 -5.52
N CYS A 230 18.18 20.06 -5.50
CA CYS A 230 17.50 19.00 -6.25
C CYS A 230 16.06 18.82 -5.71
N LYS A 231 15.08 18.66 -6.61
CA LYS A 231 13.70 18.45 -6.20
C LYS A 231 13.52 17.00 -5.71
N PRO A 232 12.63 16.74 -4.74
CA PRO A 232 12.38 15.37 -4.23
C PRO A 232 12.06 14.35 -5.33
N GLN A 233 11.31 14.76 -6.34
CA GLN A 233 10.96 13.94 -7.50
C GLN A 233 12.13 13.48 -8.36
N ASP A 234 13.28 14.17 -8.28
CA ASP A 234 14.50 13.84 -9.02
C ASP A 234 15.49 13.16 -8.07
N ALA A 235 15.64 13.68 -6.84
CA ALA A 235 16.48 13.10 -5.79
C ALA A 235 16.10 11.66 -5.41
N ARG A 236 14.83 11.26 -5.60
CA ARG A 236 14.38 9.87 -5.38
C ARG A 236 15.14 8.81 -6.17
N ALA A 237 15.91 9.19 -7.19
CA ALA A 237 16.70 8.27 -8.01
C ALA A 237 17.76 7.49 -7.20
N VAL A 238 18.18 8.00 -6.04
CA VAL A 238 19.15 7.33 -5.16
C VAL A 238 18.50 6.57 -4.00
N LEU A 239 17.16 6.52 -3.91
CA LEU A 239 16.49 5.76 -2.85
C LEU A 239 16.68 4.25 -3.05
N PRO A 240 17.12 3.52 -2.02
CA PRO A 240 17.30 2.07 -2.12
C PRO A 240 15.92 1.37 -2.11
N LEU A 241 15.87 0.14 -2.62
CA LEU A 241 14.60 -0.58 -2.79
C LEU A 241 13.97 -1.05 -1.47
N ASP A 242 14.76 -1.11 -0.40
CA ASP A 242 14.31 -1.36 0.97
C ASP A 242 13.79 -0.10 1.68
N THR A 243 13.79 1.07 1.02
CA THR A 243 13.10 2.27 1.54
C THR A 243 11.67 1.93 1.89
N ASN A 244 11.27 2.30 3.11
CA ASN A 244 9.92 2.09 3.60
C ASN A 244 8.92 2.91 2.78
N THR A 245 7.82 2.27 2.46
CA THR A 245 6.67 2.81 1.77
C THR A 245 5.39 2.25 2.40
N GLU A 246 4.26 2.78 1.95
CA GLU A 246 2.94 2.32 2.37
C GLU A 246 2.11 2.00 1.14
N LEU A 247 1.41 0.86 1.16
CA LEU A 247 0.56 0.40 0.07
C LEU A 247 -0.83 0.08 0.58
N ILE A 248 -1.84 0.67 -0.04
CA ILE A 248 -3.23 0.29 0.11
C ILE A 248 -3.59 -0.65 -1.03
N HIS A 249 -4.06 -1.84 -0.69
CA HIS A 249 -4.51 -2.84 -1.64
C HIS A 249 -5.97 -3.16 -1.31
N THR A 250 -6.88 -2.84 -2.24
CA THR A 250 -8.30 -3.21 -2.15
C THR A 250 -8.64 -4.21 -3.24
N ALA A 251 -9.22 -5.34 -2.86
CA ALA A 251 -9.52 -6.44 -3.78
C ALA A 251 -10.73 -7.26 -3.31
N PHE A 252 -11.36 -7.99 -4.24
CA PHE A 252 -12.39 -8.97 -3.88
C PHE A 252 -11.76 -10.14 -3.11
N THR A 253 -12.53 -10.85 -2.30
CA THR A 253 -12.04 -12.03 -1.55
C THR A 253 -11.49 -13.11 -2.48
N SER A 254 -12.07 -13.30 -3.68
CA SER A 254 -11.51 -14.17 -4.72
C SER A 254 -10.10 -13.76 -5.17
N ASP A 255 -9.85 -12.46 -5.29
CA ASP A 255 -8.56 -11.93 -5.73
C ASP A 255 -7.53 -11.97 -4.59
N TRP A 256 -7.97 -11.83 -3.35
CA TRP A 256 -7.16 -12.10 -2.17
C TRP A 256 -6.71 -13.56 -2.09
N LYS A 257 -7.59 -14.53 -2.39
CA LYS A 257 -7.19 -15.95 -2.52
C LYS A 257 -6.06 -16.12 -3.53
N HIS A 258 -6.17 -15.47 -4.70
CA HIS A 258 -5.11 -15.49 -5.70
C HIS A 258 -3.82 -14.83 -5.19
N PHE A 259 -3.92 -13.71 -4.45
CA PHE A 259 -2.78 -13.08 -3.80
C PHE A 259 -2.05 -14.04 -2.85
N PHE A 260 -2.78 -14.73 -1.96
CA PHE A 260 -2.18 -15.65 -0.99
C PHE A 260 -1.58 -16.89 -1.65
N ASN A 261 -2.21 -17.42 -2.71
CA ASN A 261 -1.64 -18.50 -3.50
C ASN A 261 -0.23 -18.17 -4.02
N LEU A 262 -0.03 -16.93 -4.46
CA LEU A 262 1.25 -16.48 -5.02
C LEU A 262 2.25 -15.97 -3.96
N ARG A 263 1.76 -15.32 -2.89
CA ARG A 263 2.62 -14.58 -1.94
C ARG A 263 2.81 -15.27 -0.60
N ALA A 264 1.92 -16.20 -0.23
CA ALA A 264 2.00 -16.98 1.01
C ALA A 264 2.29 -18.46 0.73
N LEU A 265 1.47 -19.09 -0.13
CA LEU A 265 1.46 -20.55 -0.31
C LEU A 265 2.42 -21.05 -1.41
N GLY A 266 2.81 -20.19 -2.34
CA GLY A 266 3.81 -20.52 -3.37
C GLY A 266 3.33 -21.44 -4.49
N THR A 267 2.09 -21.29 -4.96
CA THR A 267 1.49 -22.20 -5.97
C THR A 267 2.19 -22.17 -7.33
N THR A 268 3.03 -21.16 -7.61
CA THR A 268 3.79 -21.02 -8.87
C THR A 268 5.31 -20.95 -8.64
N GLY A 269 5.78 -21.29 -7.45
CA GLY A 269 7.17 -21.15 -7.02
C GLY A 269 7.29 -20.57 -5.61
N ALA A 270 8.49 -20.67 -5.02
CA ALA A 270 8.75 -20.14 -3.68
C ALA A 270 8.47 -18.63 -3.62
N PRO A 271 7.60 -18.15 -2.70
CA PRO A 271 7.39 -16.73 -2.50
C PRO A 271 8.67 -16.04 -2.03
N HIS A 272 8.84 -14.76 -2.37
CA HIS A 272 9.93 -13.96 -1.80
C HIS A 272 9.77 -13.92 -0.26
N PRO A 273 10.82 -14.19 0.55
CA PRO A 273 10.63 -14.34 2.00
C PRO A 273 10.09 -13.08 2.69
N ASP A 274 10.51 -11.88 2.27
CA ASP A 274 9.96 -10.61 2.80
C ASP A 274 8.47 -10.40 2.44
N ALA A 275 8.03 -10.89 1.27
CA ALA A 275 6.61 -10.85 0.91
C ALA A 275 5.82 -11.87 1.74
N GLN A 276 6.37 -13.07 1.93
CA GLN A 276 5.77 -14.13 2.71
C GLN A 276 5.60 -13.75 4.18
N GLN A 277 6.56 -13.00 4.75
CA GLN A 277 6.48 -12.45 6.12
C GLN A 277 5.20 -11.63 6.36
N LEU A 278 4.66 -10.97 5.32
CA LEU A 278 3.39 -10.24 5.39
C LEU A 278 2.21 -11.11 4.97
N ALA A 279 2.36 -11.86 3.87
CA ALA A 279 1.24 -12.55 3.24
C ALA A 279 0.77 -13.77 4.04
N GLN A 280 1.66 -14.51 4.70
CA GLN A 280 1.32 -15.69 5.48
C GLN A 280 0.47 -15.37 6.72
N PRO A 281 0.88 -14.47 7.63
CA PRO A 281 0.04 -14.10 8.77
C PRO A 281 -1.28 -13.43 8.33
N LEU A 282 -1.26 -12.63 7.26
CA LEU A 282 -2.47 -12.05 6.69
C LEU A 282 -3.44 -13.12 6.16
N TYR A 283 -2.92 -14.18 5.51
CA TYR A 283 -3.72 -15.31 5.06
C TYR A 283 -4.41 -16.02 6.23
N GLU A 284 -3.66 -16.29 7.30
CA GLU A 284 -4.18 -16.91 8.53
C GLU A 284 -5.26 -16.05 9.18
N GLU A 285 -5.05 -14.73 9.20
CA GLU A 285 -6.04 -13.78 9.71
C GLU A 285 -7.30 -13.74 8.85
N PHE A 286 -7.17 -13.80 7.53
CA PHE A 286 -8.31 -13.88 6.62
C PHE A 286 -9.14 -15.16 6.84
N ILE A 287 -8.50 -16.31 7.10
CA ILE A 287 -9.19 -17.56 7.48
C ILE A 287 -9.92 -17.35 8.81
N LYS A 288 -9.22 -16.85 9.84
CA LYS A 288 -9.78 -16.64 11.18
C LYS A 288 -11.01 -15.73 11.16
N LEU A 289 -11.02 -14.73 10.28
CA LEU A 289 -12.13 -13.79 10.11
C LEU A 289 -13.23 -14.30 9.16
N GLY A 290 -13.07 -15.49 8.56
CA GLY A 290 -14.04 -16.04 7.60
C GLY A 290 -14.14 -15.23 6.30
N LEU A 291 -13.04 -14.59 5.88
CA LEU A 291 -12.99 -13.78 4.65
C LEU A 291 -12.67 -14.62 3.41
N ILE A 292 -12.04 -15.78 3.57
CA ILE A 292 -11.66 -16.70 2.49
C ILE A 292 -11.92 -18.16 2.85
#